data_AF-A0A2V7W0R1-F1
#
_entry.id   AF-A0A2V7W0R1-F1
#
_cell.length_a   1.000
_cell.length_b   1.000
_cell.length_c   1.000
_cell.angle_alpha   90.00
_cell.angle_beta   90.00
_cell.angle_gamma   90.00
#
_symmetry.space_group_name_H-M   'P 1'
#
loop_
_entity.id
_entity.type
_entity.pdbx_description
1 polymer ?
#
loop_
_entity_poly.entity_id
_entity_poly.type
_entity_poly.pdbx_seq_one_letter_code
_entity_poly.pdbx_strand_id
1 'polypeptide(L)'
;MSENEQPPADPRLLAALAKADLDELVTRLLGLARRKMCRRWKGLPPSGETPEDVVQKAFQQALSGVRKFPKENVGLYVFFVMVVRSLVSHLAEKEENRYVHTPIEESGDLLMDWKYTPRESELAAAADVACVLRDFAADKLMTDYIRLLIEEQCRNAAEYAHALGVTVAEIHNMNRRLARYRDRQRRETRPTDERPN
;
A
#
# COMPACT_ATOMS: atom_id res chain seq x y z
N MET A 1 -11.60 -39.70 3.82
CA MET A 1 -11.78 -38.43 4.53
C MET A 1 -10.45 -38.11 5.18
N SER A 2 -9.60 -37.34 4.50
CA SER A 2 -8.28 -36.97 5.01
C SER A 2 -8.40 -35.66 5.76
N GLU A 3 -8.04 -35.69 7.03
CA GLU A 3 -7.90 -34.52 7.89
C GLU A 3 -6.89 -33.57 7.24
N ASN A 4 -7.38 -32.47 6.67
CA ASN A 4 -6.57 -31.35 6.26
C ASN A 4 -6.13 -30.60 7.53
N GLU A 5 -5.16 -31.14 8.25
CA GLU A 5 -4.41 -30.37 9.25
C GLU A 5 -3.63 -29.29 8.51
N GLN A 6 -4.26 -28.12 8.34
CA GLN A 6 -3.55 -26.93 7.92
C GLN A 6 -2.44 -26.68 8.95
N PRO A 7 -1.17 -26.50 8.51
CA PRO A 7 -0.09 -26.26 9.44
C PRO A 7 -0.41 -25.00 10.26
N PRO A 8 -0.17 -25.02 11.59
CA PRO A 8 -0.50 -23.90 12.45
C PRO A 8 0.20 -22.62 11.98
N ALA A 9 -0.47 -21.48 12.17
CA ALA A 9 0.07 -20.17 11.84
C ALA A 9 1.47 -19.99 12.43
N ASP A 10 2.38 -19.35 11.68
CA ASP A 10 3.75 -19.10 12.15
C ASP A 10 3.68 -18.29 13.47
N PRO A 11 4.27 -18.77 14.58
CA PRO A 11 4.19 -18.07 15.87
C PRO A 11 4.78 -16.66 15.81
N ARG A 12 5.71 -16.40 14.88
CA ARG A 12 6.30 -15.07 14.66
C ARG A 12 5.32 -14.12 13.97
N LEU A 13 4.50 -14.64 13.06
CA LEU A 13 3.41 -13.88 12.45
C LEU A 13 2.37 -13.50 13.51
N LEU A 14 1.97 -14.44 14.37
CA LEU A 14 1.03 -14.17 15.45
C LEU A 14 1.56 -13.12 16.43
N ALA A 15 2.84 -13.22 16.81
CA ALA A 15 3.50 -12.23 17.68
C ALA A 15 3.60 -10.85 17.02
N ALA A 16 3.80 -10.79 15.71
CA ALA A 16 3.82 -9.54 14.95
C ALA A 16 2.41 -8.92 14.84
N LEU A 17 1.38 -9.73 14.59
CA LEU A 17 -0.01 -9.31 14.53
C LEU A 17 -0.50 -8.78 15.89
N ALA A 18 -0.14 -9.45 16.99
CA ALA A 18 -0.53 -9.03 18.33
C ALA A 18 0.04 -7.66 18.75
N LYS A 19 1.14 -7.22 18.11
CA LYS A 19 1.78 -5.92 18.36
C LYS A 19 1.38 -4.86 17.34
N ALA A 20 0.67 -5.24 16.28
CA ALA A 20 0.33 -4.34 15.20
C ALA A 20 -1.01 -3.65 15.50
N ASP A 21 -1.12 -2.39 15.05
CA ASP A 21 -2.42 -1.77 14.85
C ASP A 21 -3.08 -2.42 13.63
N LEU A 22 -4.03 -3.32 13.90
CA LEU A 22 -4.75 -4.09 12.88
C LEU A 22 -5.58 -3.18 11.97
N ASP A 23 -6.19 -2.13 12.52
CA ASP A 23 -7.03 -1.22 11.75
C ASP A 23 -6.16 -0.39 10.79
N GLU A 24 -5.02 0.14 11.23
CA GLU A 24 -4.08 0.82 10.34
C GLU A 24 -3.50 -0.14 9.29
N LEU A 25 -3.16 -1.38 9.68
CA LEU A 25 -2.63 -2.39 8.77
C LEU A 25 -3.63 -2.74 7.67
N VAL A 26 -4.86 -3.08 8.04
CA VAL A 26 -5.94 -3.44 7.11
C VAL A 26 -6.26 -2.28 6.19
N THR A 27 -6.40 -1.06 6.73
CA THR A 27 -6.68 0.15 5.93
C THR A 27 -5.62 0.37 4.86
N ARG A 28 -4.34 0.23 5.21
CA ARG A 28 -3.23 0.40 4.25
C ARG A 28 -3.19 -0.71 3.19
N LEU A 29 -3.50 -1.96 3.58
CA LEU A 29 -3.56 -3.09 2.65
C LEU A 29 -4.74 -2.99 1.68
N LEU A 30 -5.90 -2.52 2.16
CA LEU A 30 -7.07 -2.24 1.32
C LEU A 30 -6.75 -1.16 0.29
N GLY A 31 -6.11 -0.06 0.71
CA GLY A 31 -5.66 1.00 -0.21
C GLY A 31 -4.71 0.46 -1.30
N LEU A 32 -3.78 -0.42 -0.92
CA LEU A 32 -2.88 -1.08 -1.88
C LEU A 32 -3.65 -1.99 -2.86
N ALA A 33 -4.54 -2.84 -2.36
CA ALA A 33 -5.31 -3.77 -3.17
C ALA A 33 -6.19 -3.01 -4.18
N ARG A 34 -6.94 -2.01 -3.70
CA ARG A 34 -7.75 -1.08 -4.52
C ARG A 34 -6.92 -0.47 -5.64
N ARG A 35 -5.82 0.21 -5.29
CA ARG A 35 -4.94 0.86 -6.27
C ARG A 35 -4.44 -0.10 -7.35
N LYS A 36 -4.04 -1.31 -6.96
CA LYS A 36 -3.52 -2.31 -7.92
C LYS A 36 -4.61 -2.89 -8.80
N MET A 37 -5.81 -3.11 -8.26
CA MET A 37 -6.95 -3.62 -9.02
C MET A 37 -7.48 -2.57 -10.01
N CYS A 38 -7.65 -1.32 -9.59
CA CYS A 38 -8.10 -0.23 -10.48
C CYS A 38 -7.12 0.06 -11.64
N ARG A 39 -5.81 -0.13 -11.43
CA ARG A 39 -4.82 -0.03 -12.52
C ARG A 39 -4.96 -1.14 -13.56
N ARG A 40 -5.63 -2.24 -13.24
CA ARG A 40 -5.70 -3.45 -14.07
C ARG A 40 -7.08 -3.61 -14.73
N TRP A 41 -8.13 -3.15 -14.06
CA TRP A 41 -9.52 -3.25 -14.50
C TRP A 41 -10.25 -1.91 -14.28
N LYS A 42 -11.16 -1.54 -15.18
CA LYS A 42 -12.11 -0.44 -14.96
C LYS A 42 -13.17 -0.88 -13.95
N GLY A 43 -12.88 -0.71 -12.66
CA GLY A 43 -13.75 -1.16 -11.56
C GLY A 43 -13.33 -2.52 -11.00
N LEU A 44 -14.30 -3.39 -10.74
CA LEU A 44 -14.03 -4.75 -10.24
C LEU A 44 -13.53 -5.66 -11.38
N PRO A 45 -12.65 -6.64 -11.09
CA PRO A 45 -12.31 -7.67 -12.05
C PRO A 45 -13.57 -8.42 -12.51
N PRO A 46 -13.60 -8.98 -13.74
CA PRO A 46 -14.69 -9.82 -14.24
C PRO A 46 -15.12 -10.93 -13.28
N SER A 47 -14.17 -11.48 -12.52
CA SER A 47 -14.42 -12.47 -11.48
C SER A 47 -15.16 -11.93 -10.23
N GLY A 48 -15.48 -10.64 -10.18
CA GLY A 48 -16.22 -9.99 -9.09
C GLY A 48 -15.46 -9.82 -7.77
N GLU A 49 -14.18 -10.22 -7.71
CA GLU A 49 -13.39 -10.14 -6.48
C GLU A 49 -13.18 -8.69 -6.06
N THR A 50 -13.45 -8.39 -4.80
CA THR A 50 -13.26 -7.07 -4.21
C THR A 50 -11.86 -6.93 -3.60
N PRO A 51 -11.38 -5.70 -3.40
CA PRO A 51 -10.16 -5.45 -2.63
C PRO A 51 -10.19 -6.05 -1.23
N GLU A 52 -11.35 -6.06 -0.59
CA GLU A 52 -11.62 -6.70 0.70
C GLU A 52 -11.36 -8.20 0.63
N ASP A 53 -11.87 -8.86 -0.43
CA ASP A 53 -11.63 -10.29 -0.66
C ASP A 53 -10.14 -10.60 -0.81
N VAL A 54 -9.39 -9.72 -1.50
CA VAL A 54 -7.94 -9.89 -1.67
C VAL A 54 -7.21 -9.76 -0.34
N VAL A 55 -7.54 -8.76 0.47
CA VAL A 55 -6.92 -8.58 1.79
C VAL A 55 -7.30 -9.73 2.72
N GLN A 56 -8.57 -10.12 2.76
CA GLN A 56 -9.04 -11.26 3.55
C GLN A 56 -8.33 -12.56 3.15
N LYS A 57 -8.19 -12.83 1.84
CA LYS A 57 -7.40 -13.97 1.33
C LYS A 57 -5.94 -13.88 1.74
N ALA A 58 -5.34 -12.68 1.78
CA ALA A 58 -3.96 -12.52 2.23
C ALA A 58 -3.80 -12.93 3.70
N PHE A 59 -4.70 -12.49 4.58
CA PHE A 59 -4.73 -12.91 5.99
C PHE A 59 -4.99 -14.40 6.13
N GLN A 60 -5.96 -14.94 5.39
CA GLN A 60 -6.27 -16.37 5.40
C GLN A 60 -5.06 -17.22 4.98
N GLN A 61 -4.36 -16.84 3.89
CA GLN A 61 -3.17 -17.56 3.44
C GLN A 61 -2.00 -17.47 4.43
N ALA A 62 -1.87 -16.36 5.14
CA ALA A 62 -0.85 -16.19 6.17
C ALA A 62 -1.15 -17.02 7.43
N LEU A 63 -2.40 -16.99 7.90
CA LEU A 63 -2.84 -17.70 9.12
C LEU A 63 -2.97 -19.22 8.92
N SER A 64 -3.33 -19.67 7.71
CA SER A 64 -3.38 -21.10 7.35
C SER A 64 -2.01 -21.71 7.05
N GLY A 65 -0.93 -20.92 7.15
CA GLY A 65 0.44 -21.39 6.88
C GLY A 65 0.77 -21.64 5.40
N VAL A 66 -0.17 -21.38 4.48
CA VAL A 66 0.04 -21.46 3.02
C VAL A 66 1.15 -20.49 2.59
N ARG A 67 1.19 -19.29 3.18
CA ARG A 67 2.27 -18.31 3.00
C ARG A 67 3.13 -18.27 4.26
N LYS A 68 4.35 -18.79 4.14
CA LYS A 68 5.31 -18.78 5.26
C LYS A 68 5.81 -17.36 5.51
N PHE A 69 5.75 -16.92 6.76
CA PHE A 69 6.35 -15.67 7.17
C PHE A 69 7.89 -15.77 6.99
N PRO A 70 8.54 -14.83 6.29
CA PRO A 70 9.97 -14.88 6.03
C PRO A 70 10.78 -15.09 7.31
N LYS A 71 11.87 -15.85 7.23
CA LYS A 71 12.79 -16.00 8.36
C LYS A 71 13.67 -14.78 8.58
N GLU A 72 13.83 -13.97 7.54
CA GLU A 72 14.53 -12.70 7.55
C GLU A 72 13.69 -11.63 8.26
N ASN A 73 14.33 -10.53 8.68
CA ASN A 73 13.71 -9.45 9.46
C ASN A 73 12.78 -8.58 8.60
N VAL A 74 11.79 -9.19 7.95
CA VAL A 74 10.80 -8.53 7.10
C VAL A 74 9.65 -8.05 7.98
N GLY A 75 9.36 -6.76 7.93
CA GLY A 75 8.24 -6.19 8.66
C GLY A 75 6.89 -6.75 8.22
N LEU A 76 5.95 -6.90 9.15
CA LEU A 76 4.60 -7.45 8.94
C LEU A 76 3.88 -6.81 7.74
N TYR A 77 3.92 -5.49 7.64
CA TYR A 77 3.33 -4.75 6.53
C TYR A 77 3.95 -5.15 5.19
N VAL A 78 5.28 -5.23 5.12
CA VAL A 78 6.01 -5.59 3.88
C VAL A 78 5.64 -7.00 3.44
N PHE A 79 5.54 -7.93 4.39
CA PHE A 79 5.07 -9.29 4.11
C PHE A 79 3.68 -9.29 3.46
N PHE A 80 2.69 -8.62 4.05
CA PHE A 80 1.35 -8.59 3.48
C PHE A 80 1.27 -7.84 2.14
N VAL A 81 2.09 -6.79 1.94
CA VAL A 81 2.23 -6.12 0.64
C VAL A 81 2.66 -7.11 -0.44
N MET A 82 3.63 -8.00 -0.14
CA MET A 82 4.06 -9.03 -1.08
C MET A 82 2.95 -10.04 -1.39
N VAL A 83 2.21 -10.48 -0.37
CA VAL A 83 1.09 -11.43 -0.55
C VAL A 83 -0.02 -10.81 -1.39
N VAL A 84 -0.46 -9.59 -1.07
CA VAL A 84 -1.51 -8.87 -1.84
C VAL A 84 -1.08 -8.66 -3.29
N ARG A 85 0.18 -8.26 -3.55
CA ARG A 85 0.71 -8.14 -4.92
C ARG A 85 0.65 -9.46 -5.68
N SER A 86 1.03 -10.57 -5.04
CA SER A 86 0.97 -11.90 -5.66
C SER A 86 -0.46 -12.33 -5.95
N LEU A 87 -1.40 -12.06 -5.04
CA LEU A 87 -2.82 -12.36 -5.25
C LEU A 87 -3.38 -11.59 -6.44
N VAL A 88 -3.16 -10.28 -6.52
CA VAL A 88 -3.65 -9.48 -7.65
C VAL A 88 -3.01 -9.91 -8.98
N SER A 89 -1.73 -10.30 -8.97
CA SER A 89 -1.08 -10.86 -10.17
C SER A 89 -1.76 -12.16 -10.62
N HIS A 90 -2.01 -13.09 -9.71
CA HIS A 90 -2.70 -14.33 -10.05
C HIS A 90 -4.14 -14.10 -10.49
N LEU A 91 -4.84 -13.10 -9.92
CA LEU A 91 -6.15 -12.71 -10.40
C LEU A 91 -6.11 -12.20 -11.84
N ALA A 92 -5.07 -11.48 -12.22
CA ALA A 92 -4.88 -11.04 -13.60
C ALA A 92 -4.56 -12.20 -14.56
N GLU A 93 -3.92 -13.25 -14.08
CA GLU A 93 -3.56 -14.44 -14.88
C GLU A 93 -4.73 -15.41 -15.08
N LYS A 94 -5.80 -15.32 -14.26
CA LYS A 94 -7.01 -16.13 -14.44
C LYS A 94 -7.61 -15.89 -15.83
N GLU A 95 -8.06 -16.96 -16.47
CA GLU A 95 -8.56 -16.96 -17.86
C GLU A 95 -9.67 -15.93 -18.09
N GLU A 96 -10.59 -15.79 -17.14
CA GLU A 96 -11.69 -14.82 -17.14
C GLU A 96 -11.21 -13.35 -17.14
N ASN A 97 -10.05 -13.09 -16.54
CA ASN A 97 -9.51 -11.74 -16.32
C ASN A 97 -8.41 -11.37 -17.33
N ARG A 98 -7.88 -12.36 -18.07
CA ARG A 98 -6.79 -12.25 -19.04
C ARG A 98 -7.16 -11.42 -20.27
N TYR A 99 -8.44 -11.38 -20.63
CA TYR A 99 -8.96 -10.70 -21.83
C TYR A 99 -9.45 -9.26 -21.59
N VAL A 100 -9.45 -8.78 -20.34
CA VAL A 100 -9.99 -7.45 -19.96
C VAL A 100 -8.88 -6.51 -19.46
N HIS A 101 -7.64 -6.70 -19.95
CA HIS A 101 -6.58 -5.73 -19.75
C HIS A 101 -6.84 -4.49 -20.61
N THR A 102 -7.71 -3.58 -20.16
CA THR A 102 -7.73 -2.23 -20.70
C THR A 102 -6.47 -1.49 -20.21
N PRO A 103 -5.57 -1.03 -21.09
CA PRO A 103 -4.59 -0.04 -20.73
C PRO A 103 -5.36 1.25 -20.47
N ILE A 104 -5.28 1.80 -19.25
CA ILE A 104 -5.96 3.04 -18.91
C ILE A 104 -4.97 4.19 -19.09
N GLU A 105 -5.25 5.06 -20.07
CA GLU A 105 -4.87 6.47 -20.05
C GLU A 105 -5.36 7.10 -18.74
N GLU A 106 -4.47 7.81 -18.05
CA GLU A 106 -4.68 8.59 -16.82
C GLU A 106 -6.15 8.95 -16.55
N SER A 107 -6.85 8.08 -15.82
CA SER A 107 -8.21 8.34 -15.34
C SER A 107 -8.13 8.35 -13.83
N GLY A 108 -8.13 9.56 -13.27
CA GLY A 108 -7.81 9.86 -11.87
C GLY A 108 -8.91 9.53 -10.87
N ASP A 109 -9.39 8.30 -10.85
CA ASP A 109 -10.55 7.93 -10.05
C ASP A 109 -10.26 6.80 -9.05
N LEU A 110 -10.67 7.06 -7.80
CA LEU A 110 -11.03 6.13 -6.73
C LEU A 110 -9.95 5.71 -5.73
N LEU A 111 -9.62 6.71 -4.92
CA LEU A 111 -9.20 6.63 -3.54
C LEU A 111 -10.48 6.59 -2.67
N MET A 112 -10.70 5.52 -1.90
CA MET A 112 -11.90 5.39 -1.06
C MET A 112 -11.51 5.09 0.38
N ASP A 113 -11.79 6.03 1.28
CA ASP A 113 -11.94 5.83 2.72
C ASP A 113 -13.46 5.84 3.02
N TRP A 114 -13.95 4.84 3.75
CA TRP A 114 -15.38 4.50 3.88
C TRP A 114 -16.18 5.48 4.77
N LYS A 115 -15.50 6.46 5.38
CA LYS A 115 -16.13 7.53 6.17
C LYS A 115 -16.51 8.76 5.33
N TYR A 116 -16.14 8.81 4.06
CA TYR A 116 -16.32 9.97 3.20
C TYR A 116 -17.02 9.58 1.89
N THR A 117 -17.86 10.47 1.36
CA THR A 117 -18.40 10.29 0.00
C THR A 117 -17.25 10.28 -1.02
N PRO A 118 -17.43 9.64 -2.19
CA PRO A 118 -16.37 9.52 -3.20
C PRO A 118 -15.56 10.78 -3.48
N ARG A 119 -16.27 11.90 -3.57
CA ARG A 119 -15.71 13.23 -3.80
C ARG A 119 -14.93 13.78 -2.61
N GLU A 120 -15.36 13.49 -1.38
CA GLU A 120 -14.71 13.95 -0.15
C GLU A 120 -13.42 13.17 0.15
N SER A 121 -13.41 11.85 -0.11
CA SER A 121 -12.20 11.01 -0.02
C SER A 121 -11.12 11.47 -1.01
N GLU A 122 -11.52 11.74 -2.25
CA GLU A 122 -10.64 12.25 -3.29
C GLU A 122 -10.15 13.66 -2.96
N LEU A 123 -11.03 14.55 -2.49
CA LEU A 123 -10.61 15.87 -2.03
C LEU A 123 -9.66 15.79 -0.85
N ALA A 124 -9.88 14.91 0.13
CA ALA A 124 -9.05 14.78 1.31
C ALA A 124 -7.65 14.25 0.96
N ALA A 125 -7.56 13.20 0.15
CA ALA A 125 -6.26 12.67 -0.27
C ALA A 125 -5.54 13.57 -1.29
N ALA A 126 -6.28 14.24 -2.18
CA ALA A 126 -5.71 15.25 -3.05
C ALA A 126 -5.24 16.47 -2.23
N ALA A 127 -5.97 16.86 -1.19
CA ALA A 127 -5.57 17.92 -0.26
C ALA A 127 -4.32 17.53 0.53
N ASP A 128 -4.23 16.29 1.04
CA ASP A 128 -3.05 15.80 1.74
C ASP A 128 -1.81 15.76 0.84
N VAL A 129 -1.95 15.26 -0.39
CA VAL A 129 -0.88 15.27 -1.38
C VAL A 129 -0.49 16.70 -1.78
N ALA A 130 -1.47 17.58 -1.98
CA ALA A 130 -1.23 18.99 -2.30
C ALA A 130 -0.55 19.73 -1.14
N CYS A 131 -0.88 19.42 0.11
CA CYS A 131 -0.22 19.96 1.29
C CYS A 131 1.24 19.50 1.37
N VAL A 132 1.50 18.21 1.16
CA VAL A 132 2.87 17.67 1.12
C VAL A 132 3.68 18.35 0.01
N LEU A 133 3.12 18.44 -1.21
CA LEU A 133 3.79 19.08 -2.34
C LEU A 133 4.01 20.59 -2.11
N ARG A 134 3.09 21.27 -1.40
CA ARG A 134 3.24 22.69 -1.03
C ARG A 134 4.38 22.89 -0.03
N ASP A 135 4.46 22.04 0.98
CA ASP A 135 5.50 22.12 2.02
C ASP A 135 6.89 21.82 1.47
N PHE A 136 6.98 21.01 0.42
CA PHE A 136 8.22 20.74 -0.30
C PHE A 136 8.41 21.59 -1.57
N ALA A 137 7.54 22.56 -1.86
CA ALA A 137 7.56 23.30 -3.13
C ALA A 137 8.88 24.04 -3.41
N ALA A 138 9.59 24.47 -2.35
CA ALA A 138 10.89 25.11 -2.46
C ALA A 138 12.04 24.11 -2.76
N ASP A 139 11.83 22.83 -2.48
CA ASP A 139 12.77 21.74 -2.76
C ASP A 139 12.30 21.00 -4.03
N LYS A 140 12.76 21.49 -5.17
CA LYS A 140 12.41 20.93 -6.49
C LYS A 140 12.72 19.43 -6.59
N LEU A 141 13.88 19.01 -6.10
CA LEU A 141 14.30 17.61 -6.15
C LEU A 141 13.36 16.72 -5.32
N MET A 142 12.98 17.17 -4.13
CA MET A 142 12.03 16.44 -3.29
C MET A 142 10.62 16.42 -3.91
N THR A 143 10.21 17.52 -4.54
CA THR A 143 8.92 17.61 -5.24
C THR A 143 8.87 16.63 -6.41
N ASP A 144 9.91 16.59 -7.25
CA ASP A 144 10.01 15.68 -8.39
C ASP A 144 10.06 14.21 -7.90
N TYR A 145 10.77 13.95 -6.80
CA TYR A 145 10.77 12.64 -6.15
C TYR A 145 9.37 12.22 -5.66
N ILE A 146 8.65 13.10 -4.98
CA ILE A 146 7.29 12.83 -4.50
C ILE A 146 6.35 12.57 -5.68
N ARG A 147 6.47 13.31 -6.79
CA ARG A 147 5.69 13.08 -8.02
C ARG A 147 5.96 11.69 -8.61
N LEU A 148 7.22 11.30 -8.77
CA LEU A 148 7.57 9.95 -9.24
C LEU A 148 7.04 8.86 -8.31
N LEU A 149 7.00 9.13 -7.00
CA LEU A 149 6.47 8.20 -6.00
C LEU A 149 4.93 8.08 -6.09
N ILE A 150 4.23 9.19 -6.37
CA ILE A 150 2.79 9.21 -6.62
C ILE A 150 2.48 8.48 -7.93
N GLU A 151 3.24 8.71 -8.98
CA GLU A 151 3.04 8.10 -10.29
C GLU A 151 3.42 6.60 -10.29
N GLU A 152 4.20 6.14 -9.29
CA GLU A 152 4.72 4.77 -9.18
C GLU A 152 5.58 4.37 -10.39
N GLN A 153 6.26 5.33 -11.03
CA GLN A 153 7.05 5.06 -12.25
C GLN A 153 8.27 4.16 -11.98
N CYS A 154 8.76 4.13 -10.75
CA CYS A 154 9.96 3.38 -10.35
C CYS A 154 9.64 2.33 -9.28
N ARG A 155 10.23 1.13 -9.45
CA ARG A 155 10.03 -0.07 -8.61
C ARG A 155 11.03 -0.15 -7.46
N ASN A 156 12.22 0.42 -7.61
CA ASN A 156 13.29 0.35 -6.61
C ASN A 156 14.10 1.65 -6.54
N ALA A 157 14.92 1.78 -5.50
CA ALA A 157 15.70 2.99 -5.24
C ALA A 157 16.74 3.31 -6.33
N ALA A 158 17.23 2.31 -7.07
CA ALA A 158 18.15 2.52 -8.19
C ALA A 158 17.44 3.14 -9.40
N GLU A 159 16.20 2.73 -9.68
CA GLU A 159 15.37 3.33 -10.72
C GLU A 159 15.01 4.79 -10.38
N TYR A 160 14.66 5.08 -9.12
CA TYR A 160 14.44 6.47 -8.67
C TYR A 160 15.70 7.33 -8.79
N ALA A 161 16.85 6.78 -8.39
CA ALA A 161 18.15 7.45 -8.48
C ALA A 161 18.47 7.81 -9.94
N HIS A 162 18.26 6.86 -10.86
CA HIS A 162 18.45 7.07 -12.28
C HIS A 162 17.49 8.12 -12.85
N ALA A 163 16.19 8.03 -12.53
CA ALA A 163 15.17 8.96 -13.02
C ALA A 163 15.39 10.41 -12.57
N LEU A 164 15.96 10.60 -11.38
CA LEU A 164 16.24 11.92 -10.82
C LEU A 164 17.68 12.41 -11.03
N GLY A 165 18.55 11.58 -11.63
CA GLY A 165 19.96 11.92 -11.81
C GLY A 165 20.75 12.06 -10.50
N VAL A 166 20.34 11.32 -9.46
CA VAL A 166 20.93 11.37 -8.11
C VAL A 166 21.48 10.00 -7.71
N THR A 167 22.14 9.94 -6.56
CA THR A 167 22.63 8.69 -5.98
C THR A 167 21.52 7.94 -5.24
N VAL A 168 21.66 6.61 -5.12
CA VAL A 168 20.76 5.78 -4.29
C VAL A 168 20.78 6.22 -2.82
N ALA A 169 21.92 6.71 -2.33
CA ALA A 169 22.04 7.27 -0.98
C ALA A 169 21.16 8.51 -0.78
N GLU A 170 21.07 9.38 -1.80
CA GLU A 170 20.17 10.54 -1.78
C GLU A 170 18.70 10.11 -1.78
N ILE A 171 18.32 9.07 -2.52
CA ILE A 171 16.96 8.50 -2.45
C ILE A 171 16.64 8.00 -1.03
N HIS A 172 17.59 7.33 -0.35
CA HIS A 172 17.40 6.94 1.05
C HIS A 172 17.31 8.14 2.00
N ASN A 173 18.01 9.24 1.72
CA ASN A 173 17.88 10.48 2.47
C ASN A 173 16.50 11.10 2.27
N MET A 174 16.02 11.21 1.03
CA MET A 174 14.68 11.70 0.71
C MET A 174 13.59 10.88 1.39
N ASN A 175 13.68 9.54 1.37
CA ASN A 175 12.78 8.67 2.12
C ASN A 175 12.75 8.99 3.63
N ARG A 176 13.92 9.18 4.25
CA ARG A 176 14.02 9.56 5.67
C ARG A 176 13.45 10.95 5.94
N ARG A 177 13.60 11.90 5.02
CA ARG A 177 12.99 13.24 5.13
C ARG A 177 11.47 13.14 5.06
N LEU A 178 10.91 12.38 4.13
CA LEU A 178 9.47 12.17 4.00
C LEU A 178 8.87 11.45 5.21
N ALA A 179 9.56 10.43 5.74
CA ALA A 179 9.14 9.73 6.95
C ALA A 179 9.06 10.68 8.17
N ARG A 180 10.12 11.48 8.39
CA ARG A 180 10.14 12.49 9.48
C ARG A 180 9.06 13.56 9.32
N TYR A 181 8.77 13.96 8.08
CA TYR A 181 7.67 14.88 7.79
C TYR A 181 6.32 14.26 8.19
N ARG A 182 6.05 13.01 7.79
CA ARG A 182 4.82 12.30 8.17
C ARG A 182 4.68 12.12 9.68
N ASP A 183 5.76 11.79 10.37
CA ASP A 183 5.77 11.67 11.83
C ASP A 183 5.44 13.00 12.51
N ARG A 184 5.95 14.13 11.97
CA ARG A 184 5.61 15.47 12.47
C ARG A 184 4.13 15.78 12.27
N GLN A 185 3.61 15.57 11.06
CA GLN A 185 2.19 15.80 10.74
C GLN A 185 1.26 14.98 11.65
N ARG A 186 1.61 13.70 11.92
CA ARG A 186 0.84 12.85 12.86
C ARG A 186 0.86 13.35 14.31
N ARG A 187 1.95 13.99 14.75
CA ARG A 187 2.04 14.59 16.09
C ARG A 187 1.25 15.89 16.20
N GLU A 188 1.22 16.68 15.14
CA GLU A 188 0.50 17.96 15.08
C GLU A 188 -1.01 17.77 14.92
N THR A 189 -1.45 16.73 14.23
CA THR A 189 -2.87 16.36 14.04
C THR A 189 -3.46 15.50 15.16
N ARG A 190 -2.66 15.10 16.16
CA ARG A 190 -3.17 14.38 17.34
C ARG A 190 -4.07 15.32 18.16
N PRO A 191 -5.33 14.96 18.44
CA PRO A 191 -6.20 15.76 19.29
C PRO A 191 -5.55 15.94 20.67
N THR A 192 -5.68 17.16 21.20
CA THR A 192 -4.93 17.69 22.35
C THR A 192 -5.08 16.88 23.65
N ASP A 193 -6.03 15.94 23.72
CA ASP A 193 -6.34 15.14 24.92
C ASP A 193 -5.41 13.94 25.18
N GLU A 194 -4.49 13.61 24.25
CA GLU A 194 -3.54 12.48 24.43
C GLU A 194 -2.06 12.90 24.47
N ARG A 195 -1.76 14.09 24.96
CA ARG A 195 -0.37 14.48 25.28
C ARG A 195 -0.05 14.03 26.70
N PRO A 196 0.88 13.07 26.93
CA PRO A 196 1.33 12.80 28.28
C PRO A 196 2.06 14.05 28.80
N ASN A 197 1.69 14.48 30.01
CA ASN A 197 2.36 15.53 30.78
C ASN A 197 3.83 15.21 31.01
#